data_AF-A0A2K6CMM6-F1
#
_entry.id   AF-A0A2K6CMM6-F1
#
_cell.length_a   1.000
_cell.length_b   1.000
_cell.length_c   1.000
_cell.angle_alpha   90.00
_cell.angle_beta   90.00
_cell.angle_gamma   90.00
#
_symmetry.space_group_name_H-M   'P 1'
#
loop_
_entity.id
_entity.type
_entity.pdbx_description
1 polymer ?
#
loop_
_entity_poly.entity_id
_entity_poly.type
_entity_poly.pdbx_seq_one_letter_code
_entity_poly.pdbx_strand_id
1 'polypeptide(L)'
;LKTGRPELTPTAIMAGRLLVQRLFGGSSDLMDYDNVPTTVFTPLEYGCVGLSEEEAVARHGQEHVEVYHAHYKPLEFTVAGRDASQCYVKMVCLREPPQLVLGLHFLGPNAGEVTQGFALGIKCGASYAQVMRTVGIHPTCSEEVVKLRISKRSGLDPTVTGC
;
A
#
# COMPACT_ATOMS: atom_id res chain seq x y z
N LEU A 1 -9.90 -5.94 -19.66
CA LEU A 1 -9.68 -4.53 -20.05
C LEU A 1 -10.54 -3.64 -19.14
N LYS A 2 -9.97 -3.06 -18.07
CA LYS A 2 -10.64 -1.96 -17.36
C LYS A 2 -10.50 -0.72 -18.25
N THR A 3 -11.52 -0.38 -19.03
CA THR A 3 -11.49 0.69 -20.04
C THR A 3 -11.72 2.09 -19.45
N GLY A 4 -11.29 2.34 -18.22
CA GLY A 4 -11.53 3.61 -17.51
C GLY A 4 -10.32 4.09 -16.72
N ARG A 5 -10.25 5.41 -16.47
CA ARG A 5 -9.33 6.03 -15.51
C ARG A 5 -9.92 5.94 -14.10
N PRO A 6 -9.12 5.99 -13.01
CA PRO A 6 -9.65 6.05 -11.65
C PRO A 6 -10.62 7.22 -11.44
N GLU A 7 -11.81 6.93 -10.92
CA GLU A 7 -12.86 7.91 -10.65
C GLU A 7 -12.65 8.59 -9.27
N LEU A 8 -11.56 9.34 -9.14
CA LEU A 8 -11.13 9.95 -7.88
C LEU A 8 -10.92 11.46 -8.03
N THR A 9 -11.35 12.23 -7.03
CA THR A 9 -11.20 13.70 -7.00
C THR A 9 -9.75 14.17 -7.24
N PRO A 10 -8.72 13.63 -6.55
CA PRO A 10 -7.33 14.07 -6.77
C PRO A 10 -6.83 13.77 -8.19
N THR A 11 -7.27 12.65 -8.77
CA THR A 11 -6.95 12.26 -10.15
C THR A 11 -7.53 13.26 -11.15
N ALA A 12 -8.79 13.65 -10.98
CA ALA A 12 -9.45 14.63 -11.84
C ALA A 12 -8.78 16.02 -11.76
N ILE A 13 -8.46 16.48 -10.53
CA ILE A 13 -7.77 17.77 -10.31
C ILE A 13 -6.39 17.76 -10.98
N MET A 14 -5.60 16.70 -10.78
CA MET A 14 -4.26 16.61 -11.34
C MET A 14 -4.29 16.53 -12.87
N ALA A 15 -5.20 15.73 -13.44
CA ALA A 15 -5.37 15.63 -14.88
C ALA A 15 -5.76 17.00 -15.50
N GLY A 16 -6.67 17.74 -14.86
CA GLY A 16 -7.06 19.08 -15.29
C GLY A 16 -5.90 20.08 -15.23
N ARG A 17 -5.14 20.09 -14.13
CA ARG A 17 -3.94 20.94 -13.98
C ARG A 17 -2.91 20.66 -15.08
N LEU A 18 -2.57 19.39 -15.28
CA LEU A 18 -1.60 18.99 -16.30
C LEU A 18 -2.11 19.32 -17.71
N LEU A 19 -3.41 19.20 -17.97
CA LEU A 19 -3.99 19.62 -19.24
C LEU A 19 -3.80 21.11 -19.51
N VAL A 20 -4.13 21.97 -18.54
CA VAL A 20 -3.92 23.43 -18.67
C VAL A 20 -2.44 23.75 -18.90
N GLN A 21 -1.53 23.08 -18.19
CA GLN A 21 -0.09 23.26 -18.38
C GLN A 21 0.39 22.84 -19.77
N ARG A 22 -0.19 21.80 -20.38
CA ARG A 22 0.13 21.42 -21.76
C ARG A 22 -0.44 22.40 -22.79
N LEU A 23 -1.68 22.84 -22.61
CA LEU A 23 -2.35 23.73 -23.57
C LEU A 23 -1.77 25.14 -23.56
N PHE A 24 -1.41 25.67 -22.39
CA PHE A 24 -1.07 27.09 -22.22
C PHE A 24 0.28 27.34 -21.56
N GLY A 25 0.93 26.32 -21.00
CA GLY A 25 2.18 26.45 -20.24
C GLY A 25 3.41 25.82 -20.88
N GLY A 26 3.28 25.21 -22.07
CA GLY A 26 4.40 24.57 -22.79
C GLY A 26 4.94 23.28 -22.14
N SER A 27 4.26 22.73 -21.14
CA SER A 27 4.63 21.43 -20.54
C SER A 27 4.29 20.28 -21.50
N SER A 28 5.03 19.18 -21.41
CA SER A 28 4.74 17.90 -22.04
C SER A 28 4.24 16.83 -21.05
N ASP A 29 4.09 17.18 -19.77
CA ASP A 29 3.78 16.23 -18.71
C ASP A 29 2.37 15.66 -18.87
N LEU A 30 2.27 14.33 -18.83
CA LEU A 30 1.01 13.60 -18.86
C LEU A 30 0.62 13.16 -17.45
N MET A 31 -0.69 12.95 -17.26
CA MET A 31 -1.17 12.33 -16.04
C MET A 31 -0.71 10.88 -15.99
N ASP A 32 0.01 10.55 -14.94
CA ASP A 32 0.36 9.19 -14.58
C ASP A 32 -0.78 8.58 -13.76
N TYR A 33 -1.39 7.54 -14.31
CA TYR A 33 -2.53 6.85 -13.71
C TYR A 33 -2.13 5.54 -13.05
N ASP A 34 -0.85 5.17 -13.09
CA ASP A 34 -0.36 4.00 -12.41
C ASP A 34 -0.20 4.29 -10.92
N ASN A 35 -0.51 3.30 -10.08
CA ASN A 35 -0.33 3.36 -8.63
C ASN A 35 -0.97 4.57 -7.95
N VAL A 36 -2.15 5.02 -8.41
CA VAL A 36 -2.94 6.03 -7.71
C VAL A 36 -3.43 5.46 -6.37
N PRO A 37 -3.05 6.03 -5.21
CA PRO A 37 -3.52 5.54 -3.92
C PRO A 37 -5.01 5.81 -3.73
N THR A 38 -5.69 4.89 -3.06
CA THR A 38 -7.12 4.98 -2.77
C THR A 38 -7.38 4.60 -1.32
N THR A 39 -8.39 5.19 -0.70
CA THR A 39 -8.85 4.79 0.63
C THR A 39 -10.37 4.72 0.66
N VAL A 40 -10.89 3.63 1.22
CA VAL A 40 -12.31 3.43 1.48
C VAL A 40 -12.55 3.69 2.96
N PHE A 41 -13.31 4.75 3.26
CA PHE A 41 -13.60 5.20 4.63
C PHE A 41 -14.77 4.45 5.26
N THR A 42 -14.63 3.13 5.42
CA THR A 42 -15.57 2.34 6.23
C THR A 42 -15.25 2.52 7.73
N PRO A 43 -16.07 1.98 8.67
CA PRO A 43 -15.77 2.06 10.10
C PRO A 43 -14.36 1.57 10.49
N LEU A 44 -13.81 0.62 9.72
CA LEU A 44 -12.40 0.29 9.72
C LEU A 44 -11.83 0.64 8.33
N GLU A 45 -11.04 1.72 8.25
CA GLU A 45 -10.60 2.23 6.96
C GLU A 45 -9.73 1.22 6.21
N TYR A 46 -9.85 1.23 4.88
CA TYR A 46 -9.03 0.40 4.00
C TYR A 46 -8.29 1.29 3.01
N GLY A 47 -6.97 1.36 3.14
CA GLY A 47 -6.08 2.07 2.25
C GLY A 47 -5.32 1.10 1.34
N CYS A 48 -5.17 1.45 0.07
CA CYS A 48 -4.36 0.67 -0.86
C CYS A 48 -3.69 1.51 -1.95
N VAL A 49 -2.59 0.99 -2.46
CA VAL A 49 -1.88 1.54 -3.61
C VAL A 49 -1.23 0.40 -4.40
N GLY A 50 -1.23 0.51 -5.72
CA GLY A 50 -0.66 -0.48 -6.61
C GLY A 50 -1.59 -1.66 -6.91
N LEU A 51 -0.99 -2.81 -7.22
CA LEU A 51 -1.71 -4.01 -7.64
C LEU A 51 -2.35 -4.72 -6.45
N SER A 52 -3.56 -5.22 -6.66
CA SER A 52 -4.08 -6.31 -5.84
C SER A 52 -3.22 -7.57 -6.00
N GLU A 53 -3.37 -8.51 -5.07
CA GLU A 53 -2.59 -9.76 -5.05
C GLU A 53 -2.93 -10.63 -6.27
N GLU A 54 -4.22 -10.75 -6.56
CA GLU A 54 -4.77 -11.45 -7.72
C GLU A 54 -4.34 -10.81 -9.04
N GLU A 55 -4.29 -9.47 -9.13
CA GLU A 55 -3.79 -8.78 -10.32
C GLU A 55 -2.27 -8.94 -10.47
N ALA A 56 -1.51 -8.94 -9.38
CA ALA A 56 -0.07 -9.19 -9.42
C ALA A 56 0.23 -10.61 -9.90
N VAL A 57 -0.48 -11.61 -9.37
CA VAL A 57 -0.36 -13.01 -9.80
C VAL A 57 -0.77 -13.17 -11.27
N ALA A 58 -1.87 -12.55 -11.68
CA ALA A 58 -2.32 -12.62 -13.08
C ALA A 58 -1.32 -11.99 -14.06
N ARG A 59 -0.59 -10.95 -13.65
CA ARG A 59 0.39 -10.25 -14.49
C ARG A 59 1.78 -10.89 -14.48
N HIS A 60 2.21 -11.42 -13.35
CA HIS A 60 3.61 -11.82 -13.13
C HIS A 60 3.79 -13.32 -12.91
N GLY A 61 2.72 -14.08 -12.65
CA GLY A 61 2.81 -15.50 -12.28
C GLY A 61 2.96 -15.71 -10.78
N GLN A 62 2.31 -16.75 -10.25
CA GLN A 62 2.28 -17.07 -8.81
C GLN A 62 3.70 -17.30 -8.26
N GLU A 63 4.58 -17.86 -9.05
CA GLU A 63 5.97 -18.18 -8.76
C GLU A 63 6.87 -16.95 -8.67
N HIS A 64 6.47 -15.80 -9.24
CA HIS A 64 7.24 -14.55 -9.21
C HIS A 64 6.74 -13.53 -8.19
N VAL A 65 5.61 -13.81 -7.50
CA VAL A 65 5.02 -12.92 -6.49
C VAL A 65 5.27 -13.44 -5.07
N GLU A 66 5.66 -12.55 -4.17
CA GLU A 66 5.70 -12.78 -2.72
C GLU A 66 4.73 -11.83 -2.03
N VAL A 67 4.04 -12.32 -1.00
CA VAL A 67 3.11 -11.48 -0.22
C VAL A 67 3.51 -11.55 1.24
N TYR A 68 3.99 -10.45 1.77
CA TYR A 68 4.30 -10.29 3.19
C TYR A 68 3.10 -9.70 3.91
N HIS A 69 2.76 -10.21 5.09
CA HIS A 69 1.54 -9.81 5.80
C HIS A 69 1.61 -9.97 7.31
N ALA A 70 0.75 -9.23 8.01
CA ALA A 70 0.61 -9.32 9.46
C ALA A 70 -0.79 -8.84 9.89
N HIS A 71 -1.33 -9.44 10.95
CA HIS A 71 -2.30 -8.77 11.80
C HIS A 71 -1.58 -7.90 12.83
N TYR A 72 -2.19 -6.79 13.23
CA TYR A 72 -1.61 -5.89 14.21
C TYR A 72 -2.68 -5.30 15.12
N LYS A 73 -2.26 -4.70 16.24
CA LYS A 73 -3.17 -4.03 17.18
C LYS A 73 -2.73 -2.59 17.40
N PRO A 74 -3.54 -1.59 17.00
CA PRO A 74 -3.30 -0.20 17.37
C PRO A 74 -3.15 -0.07 18.89
N LEU A 75 -2.16 0.70 19.35
CA LEU A 75 -1.95 0.91 20.79
C LEU A 75 -3.18 1.55 21.43
N GLU A 76 -3.87 2.43 20.71
CA GLU A 76 -5.09 3.10 21.15
C GLU A 76 -6.24 2.11 21.44
N PHE A 77 -6.21 0.92 20.84
CA PHE A 77 -7.25 -0.09 21.00
C PHE A 77 -7.02 -0.95 22.25
N THR A 78 -5.81 -1.03 22.79
CA THR A 78 -5.53 -1.85 23.99
C THR A 78 -6.24 -1.28 25.23
N VAL A 79 -6.01 -0.01 25.55
CA VAL A 79 -6.63 0.65 26.71
C VAL A 79 -8.15 0.76 26.57
N ALA A 80 -8.62 1.05 25.35
CA ALA A 80 -10.04 1.17 25.06
C ALA A 80 -10.79 -0.18 24.98
N GLY A 81 -10.09 -1.31 25.12
CA GLY A 81 -10.69 -2.65 25.01
C GLY A 81 -11.34 -2.92 23.64
N ARG A 82 -10.88 -2.24 22.59
CA ARG A 82 -11.45 -2.40 21.24
C ARG A 82 -10.89 -3.65 20.57
N ASP A 83 -11.75 -4.30 19.79
CA ASP A 83 -11.33 -5.40 18.94
C ASP A 83 -10.42 -4.89 17.81
N ALA A 84 -9.28 -5.55 17.64
CA ALA A 84 -8.30 -5.27 16.61
C ALA A 84 -8.03 -6.50 15.72
N SER A 85 -8.78 -7.58 15.88
CA SER A 85 -8.61 -8.84 15.13
C SER A 85 -8.65 -8.64 13.61
N GLN A 86 -9.35 -7.60 13.16
CA GLN A 86 -9.51 -7.23 11.75
C GLN A 86 -8.43 -6.26 11.23
N CYS A 87 -7.59 -5.67 12.10
CA CYS A 87 -6.49 -4.83 11.65
C CYS A 87 -5.44 -5.71 10.95
N TYR A 88 -5.12 -5.38 9.71
CA TYR A 88 -4.32 -6.22 8.83
C TYR A 88 -3.56 -5.39 7.81
N VAL A 89 -2.33 -5.80 7.51
CA VAL A 89 -1.50 -5.18 6.49
C VAL A 89 -0.90 -6.26 5.60
N LYS A 90 -0.87 -6.01 4.28
CA LYS A 90 -0.11 -6.84 3.33
C LYS A 90 0.64 -6.00 2.30
N MET A 91 1.81 -6.50 1.93
CA MET A 91 2.69 -5.95 0.90
C MET A 91 2.92 -7.02 -0.17
N VAL A 92 2.61 -6.67 -1.42
CA VAL A 92 2.78 -7.53 -2.59
C VAL A 92 4.07 -7.12 -3.29
N CYS A 93 4.98 -8.06 -3.48
CA CYS A 93 6.31 -7.81 -4.04
C CYS A 93 6.63 -8.78 -5.18
N LEU A 94 7.53 -8.37 -6.08
CA LEU A 94 8.27 -9.32 -6.90
C LEU A 94 9.22 -10.13 -6.01
N ARG A 95 9.42 -11.41 -6.35
CA ARG A 95 10.40 -12.29 -5.69
C ARG A 95 11.81 -12.04 -6.17
N GLU A 96 11.97 -11.76 -7.46
CA GLU A 96 13.27 -11.51 -8.07
C GLU A 96 13.82 -10.15 -7.63
N PRO A 97 15.15 -10.04 -7.46
CA PRO A 97 15.80 -8.75 -7.23
C PRO A 97 15.40 -7.72 -8.30
N PRO A 98 15.11 -6.47 -7.91
CA PRO A 98 15.33 -5.89 -6.58
C PRO A 98 14.18 -6.09 -5.58
N GLN A 99 13.22 -6.98 -5.85
CA GLN A 99 12.02 -7.21 -5.04
C GLN A 99 11.13 -5.96 -4.92
N LEU A 100 10.79 -5.38 -6.08
CA LEU A 100 9.93 -4.20 -6.15
C LEU A 100 8.59 -4.46 -5.45
N VAL A 101 8.14 -3.47 -4.69
CA VAL A 101 6.79 -3.46 -4.11
C VAL A 101 5.80 -3.11 -5.22
N LEU A 102 4.94 -4.08 -5.53
CA LEU A 102 3.88 -3.96 -6.54
C LEU A 102 2.59 -3.39 -5.96
N GLY A 103 2.35 -3.62 -4.66
CA GLY A 103 1.15 -3.14 -3.98
C GLY A 103 1.29 -3.14 -2.46
N LEU A 104 0.57 -2.24 -1.82
CA LEU A 104 0.41 -2.16 -0.38
C LEU A 104 -1.07 -2.03 -0.05
N HIS A 105 -1.51 -2.80 0.95
CA HIS A 105 -2.89 -2.84 1.43
C HIS A 105 -2.88 -2.76 2.95
N PHE A 106 -3.67 -1.85 3.49
CA PHE A 106 -3.68 -1.52 4.91
C PHE A 106 -5.13 -1.39 5.39
N LEU A 107 -5.53 -2.22 6.33
CA LEU A 107 -6.85 -2.23 6.95
C LEU A 107 -6.69 -1.87 8.43
N GLY A 108 -7.18 -0.69 8.81
CA GLY A 108 -7.07 -0.17 10.17
C GLY A 108 -7.30 1.33 10.28
N PRO A 109 -7.07 1.93 11.46
CA PRO A 109 -7.29 3.36 11.66
C PRO A 109 -6.30 4.20 10.84
N ASN A 110 -6.79 5.34 10.34
CA ASN A 110 -5.99 6.32 9.57
C ASN A 110 -5.32 5.71 8.33
N ALA A 111 -6.00 4.80 7.63
CA ALA A 111 -5.44 4.06 6.51
C ALA A 111 -5.04 4.98 5.35
N GLY A 112 -5.77 6.08 5.16
CA GLY A 112 -5.42 7.10 4.16
C GLY A 112 -4.08 7.76 4.44
N GLU A 113 -3.83 8.14 5.69
CA GLU A 113 -2.58 8.78 6.12
C GLU A 113 -1.38 7.84 5.95
N VAL A 114 -1.53 6.57 6.32
CA VAL A 114 -0.50 5.56 6.13
C VAL A 114 -0.22 5.35 4.64
N THR A 115 -1.26 5.12 3.85
CA THR A 115 -1.13 4.77 2.42
C THR A 115 -0.49 5.89 1.60
N GLN A 116 -0.79 7.15 1.91
CA GLN A 116 -0.31 8.30 1.16
C GLN A 116 1.23 8.39 1.10
N GLY A 117 1.91 8.10 2.20
CA GLY A 117 3.38 8.12 2.27
C GLY A 117 4.01 6.99 1.46
N PHE A 118 3.49 5.77 1.59
CA PHE A 118 4.01 4.61 0.86
C PHE A 118 3.72 4.66 -0.64
N ALA A 119 2.66 5.36 -1.06
CA ALA A 119 2.39 5.59 -2.48
C ALA A 119 3.54 6.33 -3.18
N LEU A 120 4.13 7.33 -2.52
CA LEU A 120 5.34 8.00 -3.02
C LEU A 120 6.51 7.02 -3.11
N GLY A 121 6.72 6.21 -2.06
CA GLY A 121 7.78 5.20 -2.04
C GLY A 121 7.69 4.21 -3.21
N ILE A 122 6.49 3.67 -3.46
CA ILE A 122 6.23 2.76 -4.59
C ILE A 122 6.47 3.46 -5.92
N LYS A 123 6.03 4.72 -6.05
CA LYS A 123 6.29 5.54 -7.25
C LYS A 123 7.79 5.78 -7.48
N CYS A 124 8.59 5.83 -6.43
CA CYS A 124 10.05 5.92 -6.49
C CYS A 124 10.76 4.56 -6.64
N GLY A 125 10.03 3.46 -6.86
CA GLY A 125 10.60 2.13 -7.06
C GLY A 125 11.05 1.46 -5.76
N ALA A 126 10.33 1.68 -4.65
CA ALA A 126 10.62 1.00 -3.38
C ALA A 126 10.67 -0.53 -3.54
N SER A 127 11.72 -1.12 -3.00
CA SER A 127 11.90 -2.56 -2.83
C SER A 127 11.56 -3.01 -1.42
N TYR A 128 11.17 -4.28 -1.26
CA TYR A 128 11.02 -4.91 0.04
C TYR A 128 12.25 -4.70 0.94
N ALA A 129 13.46 -4.85 0.39
CA ALA A 129 14.70 -4.66 1.12
C ALA A 129 14.88 -3.23 1.64
N GLN A 130 14.48 -2.20 0.89
CA GLN A 130 14.50 -0.81 1.34
C GLN A 130 13.47 -0.58 2.45
N VAL A 131 12.26 -1.15 2.31
CA VAL A 131 11.21 -1.01 3.34
C VAL A 131 11.66 -1.66 4.66
N MET A 132 12.23 -2.86 4.62
CA MET A 132 12.74 -3.56 5.82
C MET A 132 13.96 -2.91 6.47
N ARG A 133 14.67 -2.02 5.75
CA ARG A 133 15.78 -1.22 6.30
C ARG A 133 15.33 0.12 6.88
N THR A 134 14.05 0.46 6.72
CA THR A 134 13.49 1.70 7.24
C THR A 134 13.18 1.56 8.73
N VAL A 135 13.59 2.53 9.54
CA VAL A 135 13.29 2.56 10.98
C VAL A 135 11.84 3.00 11.19
N GLY A 136 11.08 2.22 11.94
CA GLY A 136 9.70 2.54 12.30
C GLY A 136 9.60 3.68 13.32
N ILE A 137 8.52 4.45 13.24
CA ILE A 137 8.14 5.43 14.26
C ILE A 137 7.26 4.70 15.28
N HIS A 138 7.62 4.78 16.57
CA HIS A 138 6.95 4.04 17.64
C HIS A 138 6.36 4.95 18.72
N PRO A 139 5.13 4.71 19.22
CA PRO A 139 4.16 3.72 18.72
C PRO A 139 3.33 4.29 17.56
N THR A 140 3.26 3.58 16.42
CA THR A 140 2.32 3.94 15.33
C THR A 140 1.68 2.71 14.70
N CYS A 141 0.57 2.87 13.99
CA CYS A 141 0.07 1.78 13.13
C CYS A 141 0.91 1.63 11.85
N SER A 142 1.55 2.71 11.40
CA SER A 142 2.32 2.74 10.14
C SER A 142 3.63 1.94 10.23
N GLU A 143 4.25 1.85 11.40
CA GLU A 143 5.48 1.05 11.60
C GLU A 143 5.27 -0.45 11.29
N GLU A 144 4.05 -0.96 11.27
CA GLU A 144 3.77 -2.35 10.90
C GLU A 144 4.22 -2.67 9.47
N VAL A 145 4.17 -1.70 8.55
CA VAL A 145 4.62 -1.88 7.16
C VAL A 145 6.12 -2.18 7.08
N VAL A 146 6.93 -1.64 8.00
CA VAL A 146 8.39 -1.88 8.06
C VAL A 146 8.77 -3.09 8.92
N LYS A 147 7.79 -3.83 9.47
CA LYS A 147 7.97 -5.03 10.30
C LYS A 147 7.44 -6.32 9.63
N LEU A 148 6.94 -6.24 8.40
CA LEU A 148 6.37 -7.35 7.65
C LEU A 148 7.41 -8.43 7.27
N ARG A 149 7.53 -9.49 8.06
CA ARG A 149 8.48 -10.60 7.80
C ARG A 149 7.83 -11.92 7.40
N ILE A 150 6.58 -12.13 7.76
CA ILE A 150 5.85 -13.37 7.48
C ILE A 150 5.31 -13.29 6.05
N SER A 151 5.64 -14.28 5.22
CA SER A 151 5.07 -14.37 3.87
C SER A 151 3.97 -15.43 3.81
N LYS A 152 2.95 -15.20 2.99
CA LYS A 152 1.88 -16.20 2.76
C LYS A 152 2.44 -17.54 2.27
N ARG A 153 3.48 -17.52 1.44
CA ARG A 153 4.13 -18.73 0.92
C ARG A 153 4.78 -19.58 2.02
N SER A 154 5.21 -18.95 3.12
CA SER A 154 5.80 -19.66 4.26
C SER A 154 4.80 -20.51 5.05
N GLY A 155 3.50 -20.20 4.96
CA GLY A 155 2.44 -20.86 5.73
C GLY A 155 2.45 -20.56 7.24
N LEU A 156 3.31 -19.65 7.71
CA LEU A 156 3.36 -19.23 9.10
C LEU A 156 2.16 -18.35 9.47
N ASP A 157 1.78 -18.34 10.74
CA ASP A 157 0.68 -17.52 11.26
C ASP A 157 1.07 -16.02 11.24
N PRO A 158 0.35 -15.14 10.50
CA PRO A 158 0.63 -13.71 10.44
C PRO A 158 0.23 -12.94 11.70
N THR A 159 -0.35 -13.59 12.71
CA THR A 159 -0.72 -12.94 13.96
C THR A 159 0.52 -12.51 14.73
N VAL A 160 0.72 -11.20 14.89
CA VAL A 160 1.82 -10.68 15.71
C VAL A 160 1.51 -10.98 17.17
N THR A 161 2.21 -11.96 17.75
CA THR A 161 2.29 -12.11 19.20
C THR A 161 3.05 -10.90 19.74
N GLY A 162 2.44 -10.17 20.68
CA GLY A 162 3.08 -9.01 21.31
C GLY A 162 4.48 -9.34 21.85
N CYS A 163 5.30 -8.31 22.04
CA CYS A 163 6.58 -8.44 22.73
C CYS A 163 6.40 -9.02 24.15
#